data_AF-A0A8W8IDH7-F1
#
_entry.id   AF-A0A8W8IDH7-F1
#
_cell.length_a   1.000
_cell.length_b   1.000
_cell.length_c   1.000
_cell.angle_alpha   90.00
_cell.angle_beta   90.00
_cell.angle_gamma   90.00
#
_symmetry.space_group_name_H-M   'P 1'
#
loop_
_entity.id
_entity.type
_entity.pdbx_description
1 polymer ?
#
loop_
_entity_poly.entity_id
_entity_poly.type
_entity_poly.pdbx_seq_one_letter_code
_entity_poly.pdbx_strand_id
1 'polypeptide(L)'
;MYSEWASLQDEIQCDKANQSVLHKFPTPVGTTVATSVVRHIAVSLSITANSQEPCQLDSDKEVKWAMEVLCYGLGLPLTELDTIKECVNVYCNWLTACMPPSPNQPPIPPPIRDDPDPYIQDMIHHLLNLFVPRPGSDVDSVRKQAVFCHRVLRQIQAIAKESTILSRESWETLLKFLLAANDSLLSPPLEKGRIIVFSNFEGN
;
A
#
# COMPACT_ATOMS: atom_id res chain seq x y z
N MET A 1 22.55 4.02 29.73
CA MET A 1 22.00 2.66 29.49
C MET A 1 20.76 2.64 28.59
N TYR A 2 20.09 3.78 28.33
CA TYR A 2 19.08 3.94 27.27
C TYR A 2 19.55 4.81 26.10
N SER A 3 20.80 5.27 26.09
CA SER A 3 21.39 6.10 25.04
C SER A 3 21.62 5.37 23.71
N GLU A 4 21.51 4.04 23.72
CA GLU A 4 21.57 3.20 22.52
C GLU A 4 20.18 2.82 21.98
N TRP A 5 19.10 3.36 22.55
CA TRP A 5 17.88 3.57 21.77
C TRP A 5 18.17 4.70 20.78
N ALA A 6 19.02 4.37 19.80
CA ALA A 6 19.17 5.13 18.58
C ALA A 6 17.75 5.30 18.04
N SER A 7 17.32 6.55 17.99
CA SER A 7 15.97 6.88 17.56
C SER A 7 15.79 6.33 16.14
N LEU A 8 15.04 5.23 15.99
CA LEU A 8 14.61 4.72 14.68
C LEU A 8 13.79 5.77 13.92
N GLN A 9 13.42 6.87 14.57
CA GLN A 9 12.70 7.99 13.99
C GLN A 9 13.43 8.59 12.78
N ASP A 10 14.74 8.79 12.83
CA ASP A 10 15.48 9.34 11.68
C ASP A 10 15.52 8.34 10.51
N GLU A 11 15.66 7.05 10.82
CA GLU A 11 15.69 5.98 9.82
C GLU A 11 14.31 5.78 9.16
N ILE A 12 13.22 5.90 9.94
CA ILE A 12 11.84 5.82 9.46
C ILE A 12 11.42 7.09 8.70
N GLN A 13 11.87 8.27 9.13
CA GLN A 13 11.54 9.55 8.47
C GLN A 13 12.36 9.83 7.21
N CYS A 14 13.61 9.33 7.15
CA CYS A 14 14.48 9.49 5.99
C CYS A 14 14.30 8.37 4.95
N ASP A 15 13.49 7.35 5.26
CA ASP A 15 13.20 6.30 4.30
C ASP A 15 12.44 6.86 3.10
N LYS A 16 13.02 6.65 1.91
CA LYS A 16 12.47 7.06 0.62
C LYS A 16 12.00 5.86 -0.19
N ALA A 17 11.97 4.66 0.39
CA ALA A 17 11.46 3.46 -0.27
C ALA A 17 10.01 3.63 -0.76
N ASN A 18 9.25 4.55 -0.16
CA ASN A 18 7.91 4.93 -0.58
C ASN A 18 7.86 6.06 -1.65
N GLN A 19 8.98 6.44 -2.27
CA GLN A 19 9.03 7.47 -3.32
C GLN A 19 9.17 6.86 -4.71
N SER A 20 8.16 7.09 -5.55
CA SER A 20 8.20 6.70 -6.96
C SER A 20 9.03 7.66 -7.83
N VAL A 21 9.69 7.12 -8.85
CA VAL A 21 10.32 7.90 -9.93
C VAL A 21 9.34 8.83 -10.64
N LEU A 22 8.03 8.52 -10.61
CA LEU A 22 6.99 9.36 -11.22
C LEU A 22 6.92 10.78 -10.60
N HIS A 23 7.43 10.98 -9.38
CA HIS A 23 7.58 12.31 -8.79
C HIS A 23 8.61 13.20 -9.50
N LYS A 24 9.46 12.64 -10.36
CA LYS A 24 10.40 13.41 -11.19
C LYS A 24 9.76 14.01 -12.44
N PHE A 25 8.53 13.60 -12.77
CA PHE A 25 7.77 14.10 -13.90
C PHE A 25 6.75 15.15 -13.44
N PRO A 26 6.24 16.01 -14.34
CA PRO A 26 5.15 16.91 -14.01
C PRO A 26 3.94 16.14 -13.47
N THR A 27 3.30 16.65 -12.41
CA THR A 27 2.16 15.99 -11.75
C THR A 27 1.08 15.49 -12.71
N PRO A 28 0.63 16.27 -13.72
CA PRO A 28 -0.39 15.78 -14.66
C PRO A 28 0.05 14.52 -15.41
N VAL A 29 1.33 14.42 -15.77
CA VAL A 29 1.90 13.26 -16.47
C VAL A 29 1.92 12.05 -15.56
N GLY A 30 2.44 12.20 -14.34
CA GLY A 30 2.48 11.13 -13.34
C GLY A 30 1.09 10.59 -13.03
N THR A 31 0.11 11.47 -12.80
CA THR A 31 -1.28 11.08 -12.53
C THR A 31 -1.90 10.33 -13.70
N THR A 32 -1.72 10.79 -14.94
CA THR A 32 -2.26 10.10 -16.12
C THR A 32 -1.65 8.71 -16.31
N VAL A 33 -0.34 8.59 -16.11
CA VAL A 33 0.35 7.28 -16.18
C VAL A 33 -0.19 6.35 -15.09
N ALA A 34 -0.25 6.81 -13.84
CA ALA A 34 -0.72 5.99 -12.73
C ALA A 34 -2.17 5.54 -12.90
N THR A 35 -3.09 6.47 -13.15
CA THR A 35 -4.52 6.17 -13.33
C THR A 35 -4.75 5.17 -14.46
N SER A 36 -4.07 5.33 -15.60
CA SER A 36 -4.23 4.45 -16.76
C SER A 36 -3.67 3.05 -16.50
N VAL A 37 -2.43 2.95 -16.05
CA VAL A 37 -1.73 1.68 -15.85
C VAL A 37 -2.38 0.88 -14.72
N VAL A 38 -2.65 1.51 -13.57
CA VAL A 38 -3.29 0.85 -12.42
C VAL A 38 -4.65 0.27 -12.81
N ARG A 39 -5.45 1.01 -13.59
CA ARG A 39 -6.73 0.52 -14.10
C ARG A 39 -6.56 -0.74 -14.95
N HIS A 40 -5.56 -0.79 -15.83
CA HIS A 40 -5.30 -1.97 -16.65
C HIS A 40 -4.82 -3.17 -15.81
N ILE A 41 -3.95 -2.95 -14.82
CA ILE A 41 -3.52 -4.00 -13.89
C ILE A 41 -4.72 -4.52 -13.09
N ALA A 42 -5.53 -3.64 -12.50
CA ALA A 42 -6.70 -4.02 -11.74
C ALA A 42 -7.71 -4.86 -12.54
N VAL A 43 -7.97 -4.49 -13.79
CA VAL A 43 -8.84 -5.27 -14.69
C VAL A 43 -8.27 -6.67 -14.91
N SER A 44 -6.96 -6.81 -15.08
CA SER A 44 -6.32 -8.13 -15.25
C SER A 44 -6.45 -9.05 -14.03
N LEU A 45 -6.60 -8.49 -12.83
CA LEU A 45 -6.84 -9.24 -11.59
C LEU A 45 -8.31 -9.64 -11.40
N SER A 46 -9.23 -9.02 -12.13
CA SER A 46 -10.67 -9.30 -12.03
C SER A 46 -11.07 -10.49 -12.92
N ILE A 47 -11.61 -11.53 -12.29
CA ILE A 47 -12.02 -12.80 -12.94
C ILE A 47 -13.08 -12.59 -14.04
N THR A 48 -13.80 -11.47 -14.01
CA THR A 48 -14.84 -11.08 -14.98
C THR A 48 -14.33 -10.45 -16.27
N ALA A 49 -13.01 -10.30 -16.44
CA ALA A 49 -12.44 -9.67 -17.63
C ALA A 49 -12.44 -10.63 -18.83
N ASN A 50 -13.48 -10.55 -19.66
CA ASN A 50 -13.48 -10.96 -21.08
C ASN A 50 -12.52 -10.09 -21.94
N SER A 51 -11.46 -9.55 -21.35
CA SER A 51 -10.53 -8.63 -21.99
C SER A 51 -9.56 -9.43 -22.86
N GLN A 52 -9.47 -9.08 -24.15
CA GLN A 52 -8.65 -9.79 -25.15
C GLN A 52 -7.14 -9.75 -24.87
N GLU A 53 -6.66 -8.95 -23.91
CA GLU A 53 -5.24 -8.82 -23.56
C GLU A 53 -5.06 -8.67 -22.03
N PRO A 54 -4.73 -9.75 -21.29
CA PRO A 54 -4.39 -9.65 -19.88
C PRO A 54 -3.07 -8.90 -19.70
N CYS A 55 -2.95 -8.08 -18.65
CA CYS A 55 -1.68 -7.48 -18.26
C CYS A 55 -0.76 -8.61 -17.73
N GLN A 56 0.22 -9.01 -18.53
CA GLN A 56 1.19 -10.04 -18.18
C GLN A 56 2.46 -9.38 -17.66
N LEU A 57 2.70 -9.51 -16.36
CA LEU A 57 3.92 -9.05 -15.70
C LEU A 57 4.78 -10.29 -15.43
N ASP A 58 5.57 -10.70 -16.43
CA ASP A 58 6.24 -12.01 -16.41
C ASP A 58 7.70 -11.91 -15.92
N SER A 59 8.28 -10.71 -15.94
CA SER A 59 9.65 -10.46 -15.50
C SER A 59 9.76 -9.53 -14.29
N ASP A 60 10.85 -9.67 -13.54
CA ASP A 60 11.19 -8.80 -12.40
C ASP A 60 11.14 -7.31 -12.76
N LYS A 61 11.67 -6.96 -13.94
CA LYS A 61 11.70 -5.58 -14.42
C LYS A 61 10.30 -5.01 -14.65
N GLU A 62 9.39 -5.80 -15.21
CA GLU A 62 8.00 -5.39 -15.46
C GLU A 62 7.24 -5.22 -14.15
N VAL A 63 7.41 -6.16 -13.21
CA VAL A 63 6.82 -6.06 -11.87
C VAL A 63 7.32 -4.82 -11.13
N LYS A 64 8.65 -4.60 -11.09
CA LYS A 64 9.23 -3.42 -10.42
C LYS A 64 8.75 -2.11 -11.04
N TRP A 65 8.66 -2.03 -12.36
CA TRP A 65 8.10 -0.85 -13.01
C TRP A 65 6.62 -0.64 -12.66
N ALA A 66 5.81 -1.71 -12.61
CA ALA A 66 4.43 -1.60 -12.16
C ALA A 66 4.35 -1.16 -10.69
N MET A 67 5.26 -1.63 -9.83
CA MET A 67 5.35 -1.21 -8.43
C MET A 67 5.70 0.27 -8.28
N GLU A 68 6.56 0.84 -9.11
CA GLU A 68 6.81 2.29 -9.14
C GLU A 68 5.53 3.08 -9.43
N VAL A 69 4.70 2.58 -10.36
CA VAL A 69 3.44 3.21 -10.73
C VAL A 69 2.41 3.11 -9.60
N LEU A 70 2.30 1.93 -8.98
CA LEU A 70 1.42 1.69 -7.83
C LEU A 70 1.84 2.54 -6.61
N CYS A 71 3.14 2.67 -6.35
CA CYS A 71 3.70 3.52 -5.29
C CYS A 71 3.27 4.98 -5.46
N TYR A 72 3.39 5.53 -6.67
CA TYR A 72 2.90 6.87 -6.99
C TYR A 72 1.38 6.98 -6.85
N GLY A 73 0.65 5.96 -7.33
CA GLY A 73 -0.81 5.90 -7.27
C GLY A 73 -1.36 5.99 -5.84
N LEU A 74 -0.70 5.33 -4.88
CA LEU A 74 -1.02 5.42 -3.45
C LEU A 74 -0.78 6.82 -2.87
N GLY A 75 0.09 7.60 -3.50
CA GLY A 75 0.43 8.98 -3.14
C GLY A 75 -0.49 10.05 -3.75
N LEU A 76 -1.45 9.68 -4.61
CA LEU A 76 -2.31 10.65 -5.31
C LEU A 76 -3.28 11.41 -4.39
N PRO A 77 -3.70 12.65 -4.74
CA PRO A 77 -4.73 13.37 -4.02
C PRO A 77 -6.04 12.57 -3.91
N LEU A 78 -6.87 12.82 -2.88
CA LEU A 78 -8.14 12.09 -2.70
C LEU A 78 -9.20 12.41 -3.75
N THR A 79 -8.92 13.28 -4.73
CA THR A 79 -9.74 13.38 -5.94
C THR A 79 -9.64 12.12 -6.80
N GLU A 80 -8.55 11.35 -6.68
CA GLU A 80 -8.24 10.13 -7.45
C GLU A 80 -8.49 8.85 -6.62
N LEU A 81 -9.51 8.85 -5.75
CA LEU A 81 -9.81 7.74 -4.84
C LEU A 81 -9.98 6.39 -5.51
N ASP A 82 -10.52 6.35 -6.73
CA ASP A 82 -10.68 5.10 -7.48
C ASP A 82 -9.32 4.50 -7.83
N THR A 83 -8.35 5.31 -8.24
CA THR A 83 -6.99 4.85 -8.51
C THR A 83 -6.30 4.36 -7.24
N ILE A 84 -6.46 5.09 -6.13
CA ILE A 84 -5.91 4.68 -4.82
C ILE A 84 -6.50 3.33 -4.40
N LYS A 85 -7.82 3.17 -4.53
CA LYS A 85 -8.53 1.91 -4.23
C LYS A 85 -7.97 0.76 -5.05
N GLU A 86 -7.76 0.97 -6.35
CA GLU A 86 -7.20 -0.07 -7.22
C GLU A 86 -5.74 -0.39 -6.87
N CYS A 87 -4.92 0.59 -6.49
CA CYS A 87 -3.56 0.31 -5.99
C CYS A 87 -3.59 -0.60 -4.76
N VAL A 88 -4.50 -0.29 -3.81
CA VAL A 88 -4.70 -1.11 -2.60
C VAL A 88 -5.20 -2.51 -2.95
N ASN A 89 -6.11 -2.64 -3.92
CA ASN A 89 -6.58 -3.94 -4.40
C ASN A 89 -5.42 -4.78 -4.93
N VAL A 90 -4.58 -4.21 -5.80
CA VAL A 90 -3.46 -4.89 -6.44
C VAL A 90 -2.44 -5.34 -5.39
N TYR A 91 -2.02 -4.48 -4.47
CA TYR A 91 -1.08 -4.90 -3.43
C TYR A 91 -1.66 -5.89 -2.44
N CYS A 92 -2.90 -5.71 -1.95
CA CYS A 92 -3.50 -6.72 -1.07
C CYS A 92 -3.61 -8.09 -1.75
N ASN A 93 -3.81 -8.11 -3.07
CA ASN A 93 -3.84 -9.32 -3.88
C ASN A 93 -2.45 -9.96 -3.97
N TRP A 94 -1.43 -9.22 -4.39
CA TRP A 94 -0.07 -9.74 -4.51
C TRP A 94 0.53 -10.19 -3.18
N LEU A 95 0.20 -9.50 -2.08
CA LEU A 95 0.60 -9.89 -0.73
C LEU A 95 0.06 -11.27 -0.31
N THR A 96 -0.97 -11.80 -0.97
CA THR A 96 -1.40 -13.19 -0.72
C THR A 96 -0.35 -14.23 -1.13
N ALA A 97 0.67 -13.86 -1.90
CA ALA A 97 1.82 -14.72 -2.18
C ALA A 97 2.56 -15.17 -0.90
N CYS A 98 2.46 -14.39 0.19
CA CYS A 98 3.06 -14.72 1.47
C CYS A 98 2.22 -15.68 2.32
N MET A 99 1.03 -16.05 1.86
CA MET A 99 0.09 -16.88 2.58
C MET A 99 0.14 -18.32 2.07
N PRO A 100 -0.32 -19.31 2.87
CA PRO A 100 -0.49 -20.67 2.39
C PRO A 100 -1.37 -20.71 1.12
N PRO A 101 -1.01 -21.52 0.10
CA PRO A 101 -1.77 -21.59 -1.14
C PRO A 101 -3.23 -21.96 -0.89
N SER A 102 -4.15 -21.30 -1.60
CA SER A 102 -5.58 -21.58 -1.52
C SER A 102 -6.19 -21.76 -2.92
N PRO A 103 -7.24 -22.59 -3.08
CA PRO A 103 -7.83 -22.86 -4.39
C PRO A 103 -8.46 -21.62 -5.05
N ASN A 104 -8.78 -20.60 -4.24
CA ASN A 104 -9.35 -19.33 -4.70
C ASN A 104 -8.33 -18.19 -4.67
N GLN A 105 -7.04 -18.51 -4.65
CA GLN A 105 -5.99 -17.49 -4.65
C GLN A 105 -6.06 -16.70 -5.96
N PRO A 106 -6.05 -15.36 -5.89
CA PRO A 106 -6.11 -14.56 -7.10
C PRO A 106 -4.85 -14.71 -7.97
N PRO A 107 -4.89 -14.26 -9.23
CA PRO A 107 -3.71 -14.26 -10.09
C PRO A 107 -2.60 -13.37 -9.53
N ILE A 108 -1.40 -13.93 -9.41
CA ILE A 108 -0.19 -13.24 -8.92
C ILE A 108 0.89 -13.35 -10.01
N PRO A 109 1.62 -12.27 -10.31
CA PRO A 109 2.76 -12.30 -11.23
C PRO A 109 3.79 -13.38 -10.86
N PRO A 110 4.32 -14.15 -11.83
CA PRO A 110 5.30 -15.20 -11.55
C PRO A 110 6.50 -14.75 -10.70
N PRO A 111 7.12 -13.58 -10.93
CA PRO A 111 8.26 -13.15 -10.10
C PRO A 111 7.91 -13.03 -8.62
N ILE A 112 6.72 -12.50 -8.29
CA ILE A 112 6.25 -12.36 -6.90
C ILE A 112 5.90 -13.71 -6.30
N ARG A 113 5.30 -14.62 -7.08
CA ARG A 113 4.96 -15.95 -6.60
C ARG A 113 6.20 -16.79 -6.29
N ASP A 114 7.22 -16.67 -7.14
CA ASP A 114 8.39 -17.53 -7.08
C ASP A 114 9.39 -17.05 -5.99
N ASP A 115 9.52 -15.74 -5.77
CA ASP A 115 10.31 -15.15 -4.68
C ASP A 115 9.62 -13.91 -4.06
N PRO A 116 8.66 -14.09 -3.13
CA PRO A 116 7.83 -12.99 -2.63
C PRO A 116 8.52 -12.03 -1.65
N ASP A 117 9.59 -12.48 -0.99
CA ASP A 117 10.19 -11.77 0.15
C ASP A 117 10.73 -10.35 -0.17
N PRO A 118 11.49 -10.12 -1.26
CA PRO A 118 11.93 -8.76 -1.59
C PRO A 118 10.74 -7.85 -1.99
N TYR A 119 9.74 -8.39 -2.70
CA TYR A 119 8.61 -7.58 -3.15
C TYR A 119 7.67 -7.18 -2.01
N ILE A 120 7.47 -8.04 -0.99
CA ILE A 120 6.64 -7.66 0.16
C ILE A 120 7.26 -6.50 0.95
N GLN A 121 8.58 -6.46 1.07
CA GLN A 121 9.26 -5.34 1.71
C GLN A 121 8.90 -4.03 1.01
N ASP A 122 9.10 -3.95 -0.31
CA ASP A 122 8.76 -2.77 -1.11
C ASP A 122 7.27 -2.43 -1.04
N MET A 123 6.37 -3.42 -1.16
CA MET A 123 4.92 -3.20 -1.07
C MET A 123 4.51 -2.59 0.27
N ILE A 124 5.06 -3.09 1.38
CA ILE A 124 4.78 -2.58 2.72
C ILE A 124 5.25 -1.13 2.85
N HIS A 125 6.44 -0.80 2.36
CA HIS A 125 6.93 0.59 2.35
C HIS A 125 6.00 1.49 1.53
N HIS A 126 5.61 1.06 0.33
CA HIS A 126 4.70 1.85 -0.53
C HIS A 126 3.34 2.10 0.13
N LEU A 127 2.80 1.13 0.87
CA LEU A 127 1.52 1.24 1.56
C LEU A 127 1.50 2.31 2.65
N LEU A 128 2.65 2.76 3.15
CA LEU A 128 2.73 3.91 4.07
C LEU A 128 2.19 5.21 3.47
N ASN A 129 2.27 5.37 2.14
CA ASN A 129 1.71 6.54 1.45
C ASN A 129 0.20 6.70 1.67
N LEU A 130 -0.50 5.62 2.00
CA LEU A 130 -1.92 5.65 2.31
C LEU A 130 -2.23 6.29 3.68
N PHE A 131 -1.29 6.27 4.61
CA PHE A 131 -1.47 6.81 5.97
C PHE A 131 -1.10 8.29 6.08
N VAL A 132 -0.54 8.88 5.02
CA VAL A 132 -0.21 10.30 4.96
C VAL A 132 -1.50 11.14 4.94
N PRO A 133 -1.70 12.07 5.90
CA PRO A 133 -2.83 12.99 5.88
C PRO A 133 -2.78 13.90 4.65
N ARG A 134 -3.95 14.19 4.06
CA ARG A 134 -4.08 15.05 2.88
C ARG A 134 -4.92 16.29 3.22
N PRO A 135 -4.28 17.38 3.68
CA PRO A 135 -4.97 18.61 4.06
C PRO A 135 -5.85 19.15 2.93
N GLY A 136 -7.00 19.73 3.30
CA GLY A 136 -7.95 20.29 2.34
C GLY A 136 -8.90 19.27 1.67
N SER A 137 -8.80 17.98 2.02
CA SER A 137 -9.74 16.96 1.54
C SER A 137 -11.10 17.06 2.23
N ASP A 138 -12.17 16.70 1.52
CA ASP A 138 -13.50 16.59 2.10
C ASP A 138 -13.62 15.40 3.06
N VAL A 139 -14.60 15.46 3.96
CA VAL A 139 -14.75 14.45 5.03
C VAL A 139 -15.08 13.07 4.48
N ASP A 140 -15.83 12.97 3.38
CA ASP A 140 -16.20 11.69 2.79
C ASP A 140 -15.02 10.99 2.14
N SER A 141 -14.16 11.75 1.46
CA SER A 141 -12.91 11.26 0.91
C SER A 141 -11.95 10.73 1.98
N VAL A 142 -11.82 11.45 3.10
CA VAL A 142 -11.02 11.01 4.25
C VAL A 142 -11.59 9.73 4.86
N ARG A 143 -12.92 9.62 5.00
CA ARG A 143 -13.56 8.36 5.47
C ARG A 143 -13.26 7.19 4.54
N LYS A 144 -13.30 7.40 3.21
CA LYS A 144 -12.97 6.36 2.23
C LYS A 144 -11.50 5.94 2.32
N GLN A 145 -10.58 6.89 2.49
CA GLN A 145 -9.16 6.60 2.75
C GLN A 145 -9.01 5.73 4.01
N ALA A 146 -9.71 6.04 5.10
CA ALA A 146 -9.66 5.24 6.32
C ALA A 146 -10.13 3.80 6.12
N VAL A 147 -11.14 3.56 5.27
CA VAL A 147 -11.57 2.21 4.89
C VAL A 147 -10.44 1.45 4.17
N PHE A 148 -9.69 2.12 3.29
CA PHE A 148 -8.53 1.52 2.63
C PHE A 148 -7.41 1.22 3.62
N CYS A 149 -7.08 2.15 4.53
CA CYS A 149 -6.09 1.92 5.59
C CYS A 149 -6.47 0.69 6.42
N HIS A 150 -7.74 0.60 6.85
CA HIS A 150 -8.22 -0.52 7.64
C HIS A 150 -8.07 -1.85 6.90
N ARG A 151 -8.41 -1.89 5.61
CA ARG A 151 -8.22 -3.08 4.79
C ARG A 151 -6.75 -3.51 4.71
N VAL A 152 -5.84 -2.58 4.49
CA VAL A 152 -4.40 -2.85 4.46
C VAL A 152 -3.94 -3.42 5.80
N LEU A 153 -4.34 -2.81 6.92
CA LEU A 153 -4.00 -3.29 8.26
C LEU A 153 -4.52 -4.72 8.50
N ARG A 154 -5.75 -5.05 8.06
CA ARG A 154 -6.26 -6.42 8.17
C ARG A 154 -5.46 -7.41 7.32
N GLN A 155 -5.06 -7.02 6.11
CA GLN A 155 -4.22 -7.88 5.26
C GLN A 155 -2.84 -8.12 5.88
N ILE A 156 -2.17 -7.07 6.36
CA ILE A 156 -0.88 -7.19 7.06
C ILE A 156 -1.03 -8.05 8.33
N GLN A 157 -2.12 -7.90 9.08
CA GLN A 157 -2.40 -8.73 10.25
C GLN A 157 -2.56 -10.21 9.88
N ALA A 158 -3.20 -10.53 8.75
CA ALA A 158 -3.35 -11.91 8.28
C ALA A 158 -1.99 -12.52 7.91
N ILE A 159 -1.16 -11.77 7.18
CA ILE A 159 0.21 -12.18 6.82
C ILE A 159 1.05 -12.44 8.07
N ALA A 160 1.01 -11.53 9.04
CA ALA A 160 1.74 -11.70 10.29
C ALA A 160 1.27 -12.92 11.12
N LYS A 161 0.06 -13.42 10.91
CA LYS A 161 -0.47 -14.59 11.64
C LYS A 161 -0.24 -15.91 10.94
N GLU A 162 -0.33 -15.91 9.61
CA GLU A 162 -0.44 -17.14 8.81
C GLU A 162 0.79 -17.38 7.93
N SER A 163 1.60 -16.36 7.67
CA SER A 163 2.80 -16.53 6.84
C SER A 163 3.89 -17.28 7.57
N THR A 164 4.53 -18.21 6.87
CA THR A 164 5.66 -19.01 7.35
C THR A 164 6.95 -18.75 6.58
N ILE A 165 6.91 -17.86 5.58
CA ILE A 165 8.01 -17.64 4.64
C ILE A 165 8.71 -16.27 4.80
N LEU A 166 8.18 -15.39 5.65
CA LEU A 166 8.77 -14.07 5.87
C LEU A 166 10.18 -14.17 6.44
N SER A 167 11.13 -13.53 5.77
CA SER A 167 12.47 -13.34 6.30
C SER A 167 12.48 -12.38 7.49
N ARG A 168 13.61 -12.33 8.19
CA ARG A 168 13.83 -11.37 9.28
C ARG A 168 13.66 -9.92 8.81
N GLU A 169 14.16 -9.60 7.62
CA GLU A 169 14.09 -8.24 7.05
C GLU A 169 12.65 -7.83 6.71
N SER A 170 11.86 -8.76 6.18
CA SER A 170 10.42 -8.56 5.96
C SER A 170 9.66 -8.33 7.26
N TRP A 171 10.02 -9.04 8.33
CA TRP A 171 9.46 -8.80 9.68
C TRP A 171 9.82 -7.42 10.22
N GLU A 172 11.09 -7.01 10.08
CA GLU A 172 11.55 -5.68 10.50
C GLU A 172 10.80 -4.58 9.72
N THR A 173 10.61 -4.76 8.41
CA THR A 173 9.83 -3.88 7.55
C THR A 173 8.37 -3.79 7.99
N LEU A 174 7.73 -4.92 8.30
CA LEU A 174 6.36 -4.96 8.79
C LEU A 174 6.20 -4.22 10.13
N LEU A 175 7.16 -4.38 11.04
CA LEU A 175 7.16 -3.68 12.33
C LEU A 175 7.36 -2.17 12.15
N LYS A 176 8.31 -1.75 11.31
CA LYS A 176 8.51 -0.34 10.94
C LYS A 176 7.23 0.26 10.35
N PHE A 177 6.54 -0.48 9.48
CA PHE A 177 5.26 -0.08 8.92
C PHE A 177 4.19 0.16 10.00
N LEU A 178 4.01 -0.78 10.94
CA LEU A 178 3.02 -0.64 12.00
C LEU A 178 3.33 0.55 12.91
N LEU A 179 4.60 0.80 13.21
CA LEU A 179 5.03 1.96 13.99
C LEU A 179 4.73 3.27 13.26
N ALA A 180 5.10 3.38 11.98
CA ALA A 180 4.86 4.57 11.17
C ALA A 180 3.37 4.84 10.93
N ALA A 181 2.58 3.78 10.70
CA ALA A 181 1.13 3.88 10.57
C ALA A 181 0.48 4.35 11.89
N ASN A 182 0.91 3.81 13.03
CA ASN A 182 0.43 4.26 14.34
C ASN A 182 0.82 5.72 14.63
N ASP A 183 2.06 6.12 14.35
CA ASP A 183 2.50 7.51 14.50
C ASP A 183 1.64 8.45 13.65
N SER A 184 1.38 8.09 12.39
CA SER A 184 0.52 8.88 11.50
C SER A 184 -0.92 8.98 12.01
N LEU A 185 -1.52 7.87 12.47
CA LEU A 185 -2.91 7.83 12.93
C LEU A 185 -3.14 8.47 14.30
N LEU A 186 -2.14 8.40 15.18
CA LEU A 186 -2.20 8.91 16.56
C LEU A 186 -1.56 10.30 16.69
N SER A 187 -0.91 10.80 15.63
CA SER A 187 -0.37 12.16 15.62
C SER A 187 -1.47 13.18 15.94
N PRO A 188 -1.15 14.23 16.72
CA PRO A 188 -2.11 15.27 17.00
C PRO A 188 -2.60 15.88 15.68
N PRO A 189 -3.92 16.14 15.54
CA PRO A 189 -4.45 16.68 14.30
C PRO A 189 -3.71 17.97 13.95
N LEU A 190 -3.14 18.00 12.74
CA LEU A 190 -2.32 19.11 12.23
C LEU A 190 -3.10 20.44 12.16
N GLU A 191 -4.40 20.43 12.43
CA GLU A 191 -5.23 21.62 12.60
C GLU A 191 -6.06 21.56 13.90
N LYS A 192 -5.99 22.64 14.69
CA LYS A 192 -6.95 22.93 15.76
C LYS A 192 -8.37 22.95 15.17
N GLY A 193 -9.14 21.87 15.35
CA GLY A 193 -10.58 21.93 15.10
C GLY A 193 -11.28 20.68 14.58
N ARG A 194 -10.58 19.59 14.26
CA ARG A 194 -11.25 18.31 13.96
C ARG A 194 -10.60 17.18 14.74
N ILE A 195 -11.20 16.88 15.89
CA ILE A 195 -11.04 15.57 16.51
C ILE A 195 -11.55 14.55 15.48
N ILE A 196 -10.67 13.70 14.95
CA ILE A 196 -11.11 12.46 14.31
C ILE A 196 -11.65 11.59 15.44
N VAL A 197 -12.93 11.78 15.72
CA VAL A 197 -13.67 10.94 16.64
C VAL A 197 -13.91 9.62 15.92
N PHE A 198 -13.00 8.66 16.08
CA PHE A 198 -13.35 7.24 15.96
C PHE A 198 -14.16 6.88 17.21
N SER A 199 -15.39 7.36 17.28
CA SER A 199 -16.36 6.89 18.27
C SER A 199 -17.61 6.46 17.54
N ASN A 200 -18.00 5.22 17.85
CA ASN A 200 -19.28 4.56 17.61
C ASN A 200 -19.27 3.52 16.48
N PHE A 201 -18.46 2.47 16.69
CA PHE A 201 -18.94 1.11 16.50
C PHE A 201 -19.38 0.57 17.88
N GLU A 202 -20.55 1.00 18.34
CA GLU A 202 -21.33 0.23 19.30
C GLU A 202 -22.70 -0.02 18.67
N GLY A 203 -23.12 -1.28 18.75
CA GLY A 203 -24.13 -1.86 17.90
C GLY A 203 -25.54 -1.33 18.10
N ASN A 204 -26.34 -1.53 17.05
CA ASN A 204 -27.70 -2.04 17.15
C ASN A 204 -28.03 -2.80 15.86
#